data_AF-A0A2N9JJW1-F1
#
_entry.id   AF-A0A2N9JJW1-F1
#
_cell.length_a   1.000
_cell.length_b   1.000
_cell.length_c   1.000
_cell.angle_alpha   90.00
_cell.angle_beta   90.00
_cell.angle_gamma   90.00
#
_symmetry.space_group_name_H-M   'P 1'
#
loop_
_entity.id
_entity.type
_entity.pdbx_description
1 polymer ?
#
loop_
_entity_poly.entity_id
_entity_poly.type
_entity_poly.pdbx_seq_one_letter_code
_entity_poly.pdbx_strand_id
1 'polypeptide(L)'
;MPWPGYCRVMPTVPLLLHLPGEGRWQARNSPARRVPSHGSHLFGTTYAIDLVPVDDRGRSGPVSWRTVVATEDPVRFVGFGRTVTAPLAGRVVLTHDGESDGVVRRSPVAFLGHLREQTERARRGLPGLAGNCVVIEVEPEGPSCWSPICAAGRLPCDPMTW
;
A
#
# COMPACT_ATOMS: atom_id res chain seq x y z
N MET A 1 7.80 -19.21 5.55
CA MET A 1 6.76 -19.32 6.58
C MET A 1 5.41 -19.28 5.89
N PRO A 2 4.44 -20.14 6.24
CA PRO A 2 3.09 -20.05 5.68
C PRO A 2 2.41 -18.75 6.15
N TRP A 3 1.77 -18.05 5.22
CA TRP A 3 0.98 -16.86 5.52
C TRP A 3 -0.20 -17.25 6.43
N PRO A 4 -0.51 -16.48 7.49
CA PRO A 4 -1.66 -16.78 8.34
C PRO A 4 -2.93 -16.82 7.48
N GLY A 5 -3.70 -17.90 7.62
CA GLY A 5 -4.99 -18.06 6.97
C GLY A 5 -5.93 -16.90 7.30
N TYR A 6 -6.83 -16.59 6.37
CA TYR A 6 -7.80 -15.50 6.45
C TYR A 6 -8.56 -15.50 7.80
N CYS A 7 -8.36 -14.47 8.64
CA CYS A 7 -9.18 -14.25 9.82
C CYS A 7 -10.52 -13.63 9.42
N ARG A 8 -11.62 -14.18 9.97
CA ARG A 8 -12.96 -13.61 9.85
C ARG A 8 -13.00 -12.31 10.65
N VAL A 9 -13.13 -11.16 9.98
CA VAL A 9 -13.42 -9.87 10.62
C VAL A 9 -14.85 -9.92 11.17
N MET A 10 -15.00 -9.86 12.49
CA MET A 10 -16.25 -9.51 13.16
C MET A 10 -16.06 -8.15 13.83
N PRO A 11 -17.03 -7.22 13.77
CA PRO A 11 -16.80 -5.86 14.24
C PRO A 11 -16.88 -5.84 15.76
N THR A 12 -15.81 -5.44 16.42
CA THR A 12 -15.90 -4.89 17.76
C THR A 12 -15.01 -3.65 17.78
N VAL A 13 -15.66 -2.48 17.70
CA VAL A 13 -15.09 -1.13 17.75
C VAL A 13 -14.31 -0.67 16.49
N PRO A 14 -14.65 0.49 15.90
CA PRO A 14 -13.82 1.12 14.87
C PRO A 14 -12.43 1.50 15.40
N LEU A 15 -11.38 1.18 14.65
CA LEU A 15 -10.01 1.61 14.96
C LEU A 15 -9.75 3.00 14.36
N LEU A 16 -9.23 3.91 15.18
CA LEU A 16 -8.76 5.21 14.70
C LEU A 16 -7.35 5.06 14.13
N LEU A 17 -7.16 5.47 12.87
CA LEU A 17 -5.89 5.42 12.17
C LEU A 17 -5.37 6.84 11.92
N HIS A 18 -4.10 7.07 12.21
CA HIS A 18 -3.37 8.25 11.74
C HIS A 18 -3.01 8.11 10.26
N LEU A 19 -2.90 9.25 9.57
CA LEU A 19 -2.31 9.25 8.23
C LEU A 19 -0.83 8.85 8.32
N PRO A 20 -0.30 8.09 7.35
CA PRO A 20 1.02 7.47 7.43
C PRO A 20 2.13 8.46 7.05
N GLY A 21 2.13 9.64 7.67
CA GLY A 21 3.12 10.69 7.50
C GLY A 21 2.49 12.05 7.24
N GLU A 22 3.35 13.07 7.20
CA GLU A 22 2.95 14.46 7.08
C GLU A 22 2.45 14.86 5.67
N GLY A 23 1.79 16.01 5.61
CA GLY A 23 1.32 16.61 4.37
C GLY A 23 0.00 16.05 3.88
N ARG A 24 -0.25 16.19 2.57
CA ARG A 24 -1.54 15.88 1.95
C ARG A 24 -1.54 14.48 1.36
N TRP A 25 -2.62 13.77 1.61
CA TRP A 25 -2.87 12.43 1.11
C TRP A 25 -4.21 12.39 0.38
N GLN A 26 -4.23 11.68 -0.75
CA GLN A 26 -5.44 11.39 -1.50
C GLN A 26 -5.78 9.91 -1.34
N ALA A 27 -6.98 9.62 -0.84
CA ALA A 27 -7.52 8.27 -0.85
C ALA A 27 -7.93 7.89 -2.28
N ARG A 28 -7.46 6.73 -2.74
CA ARG A 28 -7.81 6.06 -3.99
C ARG A 28 -8.28 4.64 -3.66
N ASN A 29 -9.06 4.05 -4.56
CA ASN A 29 -9.54 2.66 -4.42
C ASN A 29 -10.01 2.33 -3.00
N SER A 30 -11.05 3.03 -2.53
CA SER A 30 -11.51 2.93 -1.13
C SER A 30 -12.93 2.36 -1.01
N PRO A 31 -13.31 1.81 0.16
CA PRO A 31 -14.66 1.31 0.43
C PRO A 31 -15.74 2.38 0.29
N ALA A 32 -15.39 3.65 0.56
CA ALA A 32 -16.30 4.78 0.40
C ALA A 32 -16.78 4.97 -1.05
N ARG A 33 -16.00 4.49 -2.03
CA ARG A 33 -16.38 4.52 -3.45
C ARG A 33 -17.10 3.24 -3.87
N ARG A 34 -16.56 2.07 -3.53
CA ARG A 34 -17.07 0.75 -3.94
C ARG A 34 -16.48 -0.34 -3.05
N VAL A 35 -17.23 -1.44 -2.91
CA VAL A 35 -16.74 -2.73 -2.40
C VAL A 35 -16.95 -3.81 -3.48
N PRO A 36 -15.94 -4.66 -3.80
CA PRO A 36 -14.55 -4.57 -3.34
C PRO A 36 -13.84 -3.34 -3.89
N SER A 37 -13.02 -2.68 -3.06
CA SER A 37 -12.42 -1.37 -3.36
C SER A 37 -11.44 -1.38 -4.52
N HIS A 38 -10.80 -2.53 -4.74
CA HIS A 38 -9.86 -2.78 -5.84
C HIS A 38 -10.43 -3.68 -6.93
N GLY A 39 -11.75 -3.93 -6.92
CA GLY A 39 -12.41 -4.83 -7.87
C GLY A 39 -12.15 -6.33 -7.62
N SER A 40 -11.45 -6.68 -6.54
CA SER A 40 -11.10 -8.06 -6.17
C SER A 40 -11.27 -8.30 -4.67
N HIS A 41 -11.72 -9.51 -4.31
CA HIS A 41 -11.78 -9.99 -2.93
C HIS A 41 -10.52 -10.72 -2.46
N LEU A 42 -9.56 -10.92 -3.37
CA LEU A 42 -8.33 -11.64 -3.11
C LEU A 42 -7.34 -10.77 -2.34
N PHE A 43 -6.40 -11.40 -1.63
CA PHE A 43 -5.22 -10.74 -1.07
C PHE A 43 -5.50 -9.54 -0.15
N GLY A 44 -6.62 -9.57 0.57
CA GLY A 44 -6.98 -8.49 1.51
C GLY A 44 -7.46 -7.19 0.84
N THR A 45 -7.68 -7.17 -0.48
CA THR A 45 -8.00 -5.93 -1.20
C THR A 45 -9.48 -5.52 -1.15
N THR A 46 -10.36 -6.34 -0.56
CA THR A 46 -11.81 -6.08 -0.49
C THR A 46 -12.11 -4.71 0.10
N TYR A 47 -11.44 -4.37 1.20
CA TYR A 47 -11.63 -3.11 1.94
C TYR A 47 -10.36 -2.27 2.06
N ALA A 48 -9.29 -2.65 1.35
CA ALA A 48 -8.05 -1.88 1.33
C ALA A 48 -8.29 -0.46 0.81
N ILE A 49 -7.41 0.46 1.18
CA ILE A 49 -7.43 1.86 0.76
C ILE A 49 -6.03 2.20 0.27
N ASP A 50 -5.93 2.78 -0.93
CA ASP A 50 -4.68 3.35 -1.41
C ASP A 50 -4.56 4.80 -0.92
N LEU A 51 -3.51 5.11 -0.18
CA LEU A 51 -3.18 6.48 0.22
C LEU A 51 -2.03 7.00 -0.64
N VAL A 52 -2.29 8.05 -1.40
CA VAL A 52 -1.33 8.63 -2.35
C VAL A 52 -0.90 10.02 -1.87
N PRO A 53 0.39 10.27 -1.58
CA PRO A 53 0.89 11.61 -1.30
C PRO A 53 0.65 12.57 -2.47
N VAL A 54 0.24 13.80 -2.17
CA VAL A 54 -0.03 14.84 -3.18
C VAL A 54 0.54 16.21 -2.79
N ASP A 55 0.83 17.04 -3.79
CA ASP A 55 1.20 18.44 -3.63
C ASP A 55 -0.01 19.30 -3.17
N ASP A 56 0.22 20.59 -2.90
CA ASP A 56 -0.86 21.52 -2.52
C ASP A 56 -1.94 21.71 -3.60
N ARG A 57 -1.67 21.27 -4.83
CA ARG A 57 -2.61 21.26 -5.94
C ARG A 57 -3.29 19.90 -6.11
N GLY A 58 -3.08 18.96 -5.19
CA GLY A 58 -3.69 17.63 -5.23
C GLY A 58 -3.08 16.67 -6.25
N ARG A 59 -1.85 16.91 -6.72
CA ARG A 59 -1.17 16.08 -7.73
C ARG A 59 -0.09 15.22 -7.10
N SER A 60 -0.04 13.94 -7.45
CA SER A 60 0.98 13.00 -6.97
C SER A 60 2.33 13.12 -7.70
N GLY A 61 2.34 13.77 -8.86
CA GLY A 61 3.53 13.98 -9.69
C GLY A 61 3.22 14.93 -10.85
N PRO A 62 4.23 15.32 -11.64
CA PRO A 62 4.05 16.22 -12.78
C PRO A 62 3.07 15.63 -13.80
N VAL A 63 2.31 16.46 -14.51
CA VAL A 63 1.47 16.01 -15.62
C VAL A 63 2.12 16.48 -16.91
N SER A 64 2.39 15.56 -17.83
CA SER A 64 3.01 15.87 -19.12
C SER A 64 2.55 14.89 -20.20
N TRP A 65 2.99 15.09 -21.44
CA TRP A 65 2.73 14.15 -22.53
C TRP A 65 3.14 12.70 -22.18
N ARG A 66 4.20 12.54 -21.35
CA ARG A 66 4.67 11.23 -20.88
C ARG A 66 3.64 10.50 -20.03
N THR A 67 2.80 11.21 -19.29
CA THR A 67 1.72 10.63 -18.49
C THR A 67 0.75 9.82 -19.36
N VAL A 68 0.62 10.15 -20.65
CA VAL A 68 -0.30 9.48 -21.58
C VAL A 68 0.39 8.37 -22.37
N VAL A 69 1.66 8.53 -22.73
CA VAL A 69 2.31 7.63 -23.71
C VAL A 69 3.57 6.91 -23.22
N ALA A 70 4.09 7.24 -22.03
CA ALA A 70 5.37 6.74 -21.57
C ALA A 70 5.36 6.31 -20.09
N THR A 71 6.43 5.63 -19.69
CA THR A 71 6.77 5.43 -18.30
C THR A 71 7.48 6.65 -17.73
N GLU A 72 7.37 6.79 -16.42
CA GLU A 72 7.90 7.92 -15.65
C GLU A 72 8.78 7.43 -14.51
N ASP A 73 9.78 8.24 -14.17
CA ASP A 73 10.71 7.96 -13.09
C ASP A 73 10.01 8.20 -11.74
N PRO A 74 10.00 7.21 -10.82
CA PRO A 74 9.37 7.36 -9.51
C PRO A 74 9.94 8.54 -8.70
N VAL A 75 11.22 8.94 -8.90
CA VAL A 75 11.83 10.08 -8.16
C VAL A 75 11.11 11.41 -8.37
N ARG A 76 10.25 11.51 -9.40
CA ARG A 76 9.49 12.72 -9.73
C ARG A 76 8.17 12.84 -8.98
N PHE A 77 7.80 11.84 -8.19
CA PHE A 77 6.53 11.79 -7.49
C PHE A 77 6.67 12.27 -6.05
N VAL A 78 5.63 12.94 -5.55
CA VAL A 78 5.60 13.55 -4.20
C VAL A 78 5.85 12.52 -3.11
N GLY A 79 5.41 11.27 -3.33
CA GLY A 79 5.59 10.18 -2.39
C GLY A 79 6.98 9.55 -2.39
N PHE A 80 7.81 9.78 -3.41
CA PHE A 80 9.09 9.12 -3.50
C PHE A 80 10.04 9.59 -2.41
N GLY A 81 10.66 8.64 -1.71
CA GLY A 81 11.57 8.91 -0.60
C GLY A 81 10.88 9.46 0.66
N ARG A 82 9.54 9.58 0.69
CA ARG A 82 8.84 9.98 1.91
C ARG A 82 8.90 8.87 2.96
N THR A 83 9.16 9.27 4.19
CA THR A 83 9.01 8.40 5.36
C THR A 83 7.54 8.08 5.57
N VAL A 84 7.24 6.80 5.74
CA VAL A 84 5.91 6.28 6.06
C VAL A 84 5.92 5.89 7.53
N THR A 85 5.05 6.53 8.32
CA THR A 85 4.92 6.23 9.76
C THR A 85 3.81 5.23 10.00
N ALA A 86 3.92 4.46 11.09
CA ALA A 86 2.88 3.54 11.49
C ALA A 86 1.55 4.31 11.76
N PRO A 87 0.41 3.85 11.21
CA PRO A 87 -0.86 4.55 11.38
C PRO A 87 -1.46 4.36 12.78
N LEU A 88 -0.96 3.40 13.57
CA LEU A 88 -1.31 3.22 14.98
C LEU A 88 -0.21 2.44 15.70
N ALA A 89 -0.30 2.39 17.04
CA ALA A 89 0.51 1.51 17.85
C ALA A 89 0.10 0.04 17.68
N GLY A 90 1.08 -0.85 17.67
CA GLY A 90 0.86 -2.28 17.56
C GLY A 90 2.18 -3.04 17.41
N ARG A 91 2.08 -4.35 17.29
CA ARG A 91 3.22 -5.25 17.13
C ARG A 91 3.45 -5.53 15.65
N VAL A 92 4.64 -5.27 15.14
CA VAL A 92 5.00 -5.69 13.78
C VAL A 92 5.12 -7.21 13.75
N VAL A 93 4.31 -7.86 12.91
CA VAL A 93 4.23 -9.33 12.81
C VAL A 93 4.78 -9.87 11.51
N LEU A 94 4.88 -9.02 10.49
CA LEU A 94 5.51 -9.36 9.22
C LEU A 94 6.08 -8.09 8.59
N THR A 95 7.25 -8.23 7.99
CA THR A 95 7.84 -7.26 7.08
C THR A 95 8.20 -7.97 5.78
N HIS A 96 7.97 -7.31 4.66
CA HIS A 96 8.50 -7.66 3.36
C HIS A 96 9.14 -6.41 2.79
N ASP A 97 10.40 -6.48 2.41
CA ASP A 97 11.15 -5.35 1.86
C ASP A 97 12.11 -5.84 0.75
N GLY A 98 12.73 -4.90 0.03
CA GLY A 98 13.69 -5.17 -1.04
C GLY A 98 13.09 -5.23 -2.44
N GLU A 99 11.78 -5.01 -2.59
CA GLU A 99 11.16 -4.80 -3.89
C GLU A 99 11.58 -3.44 -4.46
N SER A 100 11.97 -3.42 -5.73
CA SER A 100 12.40 -2.19 -6.39
C SER A 100 11.22 -1.24 -6.59
N ASP A 101 11.45 0.05 -6.35
CA ASP A 101 10.56 1.13 -6.79
C ASP A 101 10.52 1.14 -8.33
N GLY A 102 9.59 0.37 -8.90
CA GLY A 102 9.50 0.16 -10.34
C GLY A 102 9.13 1.44 -11.10
N VAL A 103 9.33 1.44 -12.42
CA VAL A 103 8.92 2.58 -13.25
C VAL A 103 7.42 2.85 -13.15
N VAL A 104 7.06 4.12 -13.04
CA VAL A 104 5.68 4.54 -12.89
C VAL A 104 4.98 4.48 -14.24
N ARG A 105 3.83 3.79 -14.27
CA ARG A 105 3.05 3.51 -15.48
C ARG A 105 1.64 4.09 -15.34
N ARG A 106 1.51 5.40 -15.54
CA ARG A 106 0.20 6.10 -15.62
C ARG A 106 -0.41 6.08 -17.03
N SER A 107 0.44 5.83 -18.04
CA SER A 107 0.05 5.78 -19.44
C SER A 107 -0.81 4.55 -19.75
N PRO A 108 -2.04 4.73 -20.29
CA PRO A 108 -2.85 3.60 -20.78
C PRO A 108 -2.14 2.80 -21.88
N VAL A 109 -1.36 3.47 -22.73
CA VAL A 109 -0.58 2.85 -23.80
C VAL A 109 0.54 1.98 -23.24
N ALA A 110 1.30 2.49 -22.27
CA ALA A 110 2.37 1.73 -21.61
C ALA A 110 1.82 0.59 -20.73
N PHE A 111 0.56 0.69 -20.27
CA PHE A 111 -0.08 -0.33 -19.43
C PHE A 111 -0.37 -1.63 -20.20
N LEU A 112 -0.72 -1.55 -21.49
CA LEU A 112 -1.01 -2.73 -22.31
C LEU A 112 0.20 -3.67 -22.46
N GLY A 113 1.42 -3.13 -22.53
CA GLY A 113 2.66 -3.92 -22.56
C GLY A 113 2.96 -4.63 -21.23
N HIS A 114 2.33 -4.20 -20.14
CA HIS A 114 2.67 -4.58 -18.76
C HIS A 114 1.76 -5.66 -18.15
N LEU A 115 0.67 -6.05 -18.85
CA LEU A 115 -0.27 -7.05 -18.36
C LEU A 115 0.40 -8.41 -18.05
N ARG A 116 1.51 -8.73 -18.73
CA ARG A 116 2.31 -9.94 -18.48
C ARG A 116 3.03 -9.90 -17.13
N GLU A 117 3.67 -8.78 -16.80
CA GLU A 117 4.39 -8.59 -15.52
C GLU A 117 3.45 -8.63 -14.31
N GLN A 118 2.19 -8.17 -14.46
CA GLN A 118 1.17 -8.27 -13.40
C GLN A 118 0.76 -9.73 -13.13
N THR A 119 0.65 -10.52 -14.19
CA THR A 119 0.32 -11.95 -14.07
C THR A 119 1.45 -12.71 -13.37
N GLU A 120 2.70 -12.38 -13.68
CA GLU A 120 3.87 -12.97 -13.01
C GLU A 120 3.96 -12.58 -11.53
N ARG A 121 3.64 -11.32 -11.20
CA ARG A 121 3.55 -10.88 -9.79
C ARG A 121 2.46 -11.61 -9.02
N ALA A 122 1.28 -11.80 -9.62
CA ALA A 122 0.22 -12.57 -9.00
C ALA A 122 0.64 -14.02 -8.71
N ARG A 123 1.46 -14.63 -9.59
CA ARG A 123 2.02 -15.98 -9.38
C ARG A 123 3.03 -16.05 -8.23
N ARG A 124 3.65 -14.93 -7.85
CA ARG A 124 4.53 -14.83 -6.66
C ARG A 124 3.74 -14.67 -5.35
N GLY A 125 2.41 -14.66 -5.41
CA GLY A 125 1.52 -14.57 -4.26
C GLY A 125 1.49 -13.16 -3.65
N LEU A 126 1.04 -13.09 -2.39
CA LEU A 126 0.94 -11.84 -1.61
C LEU A 126 2.19 -10.94 -1.65
N PRO A 127 3.43 -11.42 -1.48
CA PRO A 127 4.59 -10.54 -1.48
C PRO A 127 4.84 -9.89 -2.85
N GLY A 128 4.65 -10.63 -3.95
CA GLY A 128 4.80 -10.07 -5.30
C GLY A 128 3.72 -9.05 -5.69
N LEU A 129 2.56 -9.09 -5.01
CA LEU A 129 1.44 -8.17 -5.24
C LEU A 129 1.46 -6.97 -4.29
N ALA A 130 1.80 -7.19 -3.02
CA ALA A 130 1.85 -6.14 -2.00
C ALA A 130 3.05 -5.20 -2.19
N GLY A 131 4.16 -5.70 -2.77
CA GLY A 131 5.42 -4.96 -2.76
C GLY A 131 6.00 -4.90 -1.35
N ASN A 132 6.83 -3.90 -1.08
CA ASN A 132 7.33 -3.65 0.27
C ASN A 132 6.15 -3.38 1.22
N CYS A 133 6.04 -4.13 2.30
CA CYS A 133 4.92 -4.02 3.24
C CYS A 133 5.33 -4.34 4.68
N VAL A 134 4.58 -3.77 5.61
CA VAL A 134 4.60 -4.12 7.02
C VAL A 134 3.19 -4.55 7.41
N VAL A 135 3.07 -5.57 8.26
CA VAL A 135 1.82 -6.02 8.86
C VAL A 135 1.92 -5.79 10.36
N ILE A 136 0.93 -5.10 10.91
CA ILE A 136 0.88 -4.72 12.31
C ILE A 136 -0.30 -5.46 12.96
N GLU A 137 -0.02 -6.31 13.93
CA GLU A 137 -1.05 -6.81 14.83
C GLU A 137 -1.38 -5.72 15.85
N VAL A 138 -2.68 -5.52 16.06
CA VAL A 138 -3.20 -4.47 16.91
C VAL A 138 -4.02 -5.16 17.98
N GLU A 139 -3.60 -5.09 19.24
CA GLU A 139 -4.48 -5.53 20.31
C GLU A 139 -5.55 -4.45 20.47
N PRO A 140 -6.84 -4.75 20.27
CA PRO A 140 -7.86 -3.84 20.73
C PRO A 140 -7.72 -3.70 22.24
N GLU A 141 -8.23 -2.62 22.82
CA GLU A 141 -8.61 -2.61 24.22
C GLU A 141 -9.76 -3.64 24.40
N GLY A 142 -9.44 -4.94 24.43
CA GLY A 142 -10.38 -6.07 24.28
C GLY A 142 -9.79 -7.25 23.49
N PRO A 143 -10.42 -8.44 23.46
CA PRO A 143 -9.77 -9.67 23.02
C PRO A 143 -9.29 -9.60 21.55
N SER A 144 -7.96 -9.68 21.40
CA SER A 144 -7.10 -9.78 20.21
C SER A 144 -7.81 -9.81 18.84
N CYS A 145 -7.61 -8.77 18.02
CA CYS A 145 -8.00 -8.75 16.62
C CYS A 145 -6.77 -8.57 15.71
N TRP A 146 -6.67 -9.38 14.64
CA TRP A 146 -5.59 -9.26 13.68
C TRP A 146 -6.07 -8.42 12.49
N SER A 147 -5.45 -7.26 12.26
CA SER A 147 -5.73 -6.41 11.09
C SER A 147 -4.48 -6.28 10.23
N PRO A 148 -4.45 -6.82 8.99
CA PRO A 148 -3.33 -6.58 8.10
C PRO A 148 -3.43 -5.16 7.54
N ILE A 149 -2.88 -4.18 8.26
CA ILE A 149 -2.62 -2.86 7.69
C ILE A 149 -1.30 -2.97 6.95
N CYS A 150 -1.37 -3.14 5.63
CA CYS A 150 -0.21 -3.03 4.76
C CYS A 150 0.16 -1.55 4.61
N ALA A 151 1.20 -1.11 5.31
CA ALA A 151 1.87 0.16 4.99
C ALA A 151 2.93 -0.10 3.92
N ALA A 152 2.74 0.43 2.71
CA ALA A 152 3.76 0.44 1.66
C ALA A 152 4.65 1.67 1.85
N GLY A 153 5.89 1.44 2.29
CA GLY A 153 6.87 2.50 2.51
C GLY A 153 8.25 1.93 2.82
N ARG A 154 9.29 2.60 2.33
CA ARG A 154 10.67 2.30 2.68
C ARG A 154 10.90 2.74 4.12
N LEU A 155 11.09 1.78 5.03
CA LEU A 155 11.54 2.08 6.38
C LEU A 155 13.04 2.42 6.34
N PRO A 156 13.51 3.50 6.97
CA PRO A 156 14.93 3.65 7.26
C PRO A 156 15.33 2.56 8.27
N CYS A 157 16.13 1.60 7.82
CA CYS A 157 16.74 0.61 8.72
C CYS A 157 17.82 1.30 9.56
N ASP A 158 17.59 1.41 10.87
CA ASP A 158 18.68 1.51 11.85
C ASP A 158 18.93 0.10 12.40
N PRO A 159 20.11 -0.52 12.17
CA PRO A 159 20.38 -1.84 12.70
C PRO A 159 20.83 -1.73 14.15
N MET A 160 19.92 -1.52 15.11
CA MET A 160 20.19 -1.84 16.52
C MET A 160 18.96 -1.69 17.44
N THR A 161 18.62 -2.78 18.16
CA THR A 161 17.95 -2.84 19.48
C THR A 161 16.59 -2.10 19.62
N TRP A 162 15.43 -2.73 19.83
CA TRP A 162 15.03 -3.90 20.62
C TRP A 162 13.75 -4.51 20.04
#